data_AF-A0A6G0Y8I8-F1
#
_entry.id   AF-A0A6G0Y8I8-F1
#
_cell.length_a   1.000
_cell.length_b   1.000
_cell.length_c   1.000
_cell.angle_alpha   90.00
_cell.angle_beta   90.00
_cell.angle_gamma   90.00
#
_symmetry.space_group_name_H-M   'P 1'
#
loop_
_entity.id
_entity.type
_entity.pdbx_description
1 polymer ?
#
loop_
_entity_poly.entity_id
_entity_poly.type
_entity_poly.pdbx_seq_one_letter_code
_entity_poly.pdbx_strand_id
1 'polypeptide(L)' 'MLCKICYKEEIEIAIVPYGHAIACIECALSFDYCSMCRVSYSRLMRIHLFMNKENDEMIISNYNCAVQKCLQAMN' A
#
# COMPACT_ATOMS: atom_id res chain seq x y z
N MET A 1 -4.87 -6.10 -6.41
CA MET A 1 -5.49 -6.63 -5.16
C MET A 1 -6.64 -5.72 -4.78
N LEU A 2 -7.83 -6.24 -4.49
CA LEU A 2 -9.04 -5.41 -4.28
C LEU A 2 -9.08 -4.75 -2.89
N CYS A 3 -9.63 -3.54 -2.86
CA CYS A 3 -10.00 -2.76 -1.67
C CYS A 3 -10.85 -3.61 -0.72
N LYS A 4 -10.47 -3.63 0.56
CA LYS A 4 -11.13 -4.44 1.59
C LYS A 4 -12.38 -3.78 2.19
N ILE A 5 -12.72 -2.59 1.70
CA ILE A 5 -13.91 -1.85 2.13
C ILE A 5 -15.01 -2.01 1.07
N CYS A 6 -14.75 -1.60 -0.18
CA CYS A 6 -15.76 -1.69 -1.24
C CYS A 6 -15.73 -3.00 -2.04
N TYR A 7 -14.63 -3.75 -2.03
CA TYR A 7 -14.43 -4.95 -2.84
C TYR A 7 -14.62 -4.74 -4.36
N LYS A 8 -14.52 -3.50 -4.84
CA LYS A 8 -14.70 -3.12 -6.26
C LYS A 8 -13.40 -2.65 -6.90
N GLU A 9 -12.78 -1.64 -6.30
CA GLU A 9 -11.56 -1.01 -6.81
C GLU A 9 -10.29 -1.64 -6.25
N GLU A 10 -9.14 -1.35 -6.84
CA GLU A 10 -7.85 -1.80 -6.32
C GLU A 10 -7.40 -1.03 -5.06
N ILE A 11 -6.54 -1.67 -4.26
CA ILE A 11 -5.86 -0.98 -3.16
C ILE A 11 -4.81 -0.03 -3.74
N GLU A 12 -4.96 1.24 -3.39
CA GLU A 12 -4.10 2.32 -3.90
C GLU A 12 -3.57 3.23 -2.78
N ILE A 13 -3.99 3.02 -1.53
CA ILE A 13 -3.62 3.90 -0.41
C ILE A 13 -2.86 3.13 0.66
N ALA A 14 -1.71 3.68 1.07
CA ALA A 14 -1.05 3.36 2.33
C ALA A 14 -1.41 4.42 3.39
N ILE A 15 -1.71 3.95 4.60
CA ILE A 15 -2.08 4.78 5.74
C ILE A 15 -0.83 5.05 6.59
N VAL A 16 -0.42 6.32 6.72
CA VAL A 16 0.82 6.73 7.40
C VAL A 16 0.50 7.25 8.82
N PRO A 17 1.25 6.85 9.87
CA PRO A 17 2.55 6.15 9.82
C PRO A 17 2.50 4.61 9.85
N TYR A 18 1.32 4.00 10.00
CA TYR A 18 1.22 2.57 10.35
C TYR A 18 1.45 1.59 9.19
N GLY A 19 1.42 2.06 7.93
CA GLY A 19 1.72 1.26 6.74
C GLY A 19 0.60 0.35 6.25
N HIS A 20 -0.60 0.38 6.84
CA HIS A 20 -1.72 -0.43 6.37
C HIS A 20 -2.16 0.01 4.96
N ALA A 21 -2.18 -0.94 4.02
CA ALA A 21 -2.67 -0.72 2.66
C ALA A 21 -3.86 -1.64 2.37
N ILE A 22 -5.06 -1.12 2.58
CA ILE A 22 -6.30 -1.92 2.52
C ILE A 22 -7.45 -1.25 1.76
N ALA A 23 -7.29 0.00 1.33
CA ALA A 23 -8.36 0.79 0.74
C ALA A 23 -7.98 1.35 -0.64
N CYS A 24 -8.98 1.52 -1.50
CA CYS A 24 -8.89 2.40 -2.67
C CYS A 24 -8.96 3.87 -2.23
N ILE A 25 -8.75 4.80 -3.18
CA ILE A 25 -8.74 6.24 -2.91
C ILE A 25 -10.06 6.71 -2.28
N GLU A 26 -11.20 6.37 -2.87
CA GLU A 26 -12.52 6.83 -2.41
C GLU A 26 -12.82 6.35 -0.99
N CYS A 27 -12.61 5.06 -0.71
CA CYS A 27 -12.87 4.51 0.62
C CYS A 27 -11.92 5.07 1.68
N ALA A 28 -10.65 5.34 1.33
CA ALA A 28 -9.71 5.90 2.29
C ALA A 28 -10.08 7.33 2.73
N LEU A 29 -10.69 8.12 1.83
CA LEU A 29 -11.13 9.49 2.13
C LEU A 29 -12.45 9.56 2.93
N SER A 30 -13.13 8.42 3.13
CA SER A 30 -14.44 8.39 3.81
C SER A 30 -14.37 8.32 5.34
N PHE A 31 -13.18 8.12 5.92
CA PHE A 31 -12.97 8.06 7.38
C PHE A 31 -11.61 8.67 7.76
N ASP A 32 -11.49 9.22 8.96
CA ASP A 32 -10.28 9.85 9.53
C ASP A 32 -9.44 8.89 10.41
N TYR A 33 -9.75 7.59 10.37
CA TYR A 33 -9.01 6.52 11.03
C TYR A 33 -8.82 5.30 10.14
N CYS A 34 -7.82 4.48 10.45
CA CYS A 34 -7.58 3.22 9.75
C CYS A 34 -8.65 2.18 10.13
N SER A 35 -9.37 1.61 9.16
CA SER A 35 -10.39 0.59 9.46
C SER A 35 -9.82 -0.76 9.94
N MET A 36 -8.51 -1.01 9.78
CA MET A 36 -7.84 -2.20 10.34
C MET A 36 -7.50 -2.04 11.82
N CYS A 37 -6.71 -1.01 12.16
CA CYS A 37 -6.19 -0.84 13.52
C CYS A 37 -6.99 0.15 14.37
N ARG A 38 -7.97 0.86 13.79
CA ARG A 38 -8.83 1.87 14.44
C ARG A 38 -8.06 3.02 15.09
N VAL A 39 -6.90 3.34 14.53
CA VAL A 39 -6.07 4.49 14.95
C VAL A 39 -6.18 5.60 13.91
N SER A 40 -6.31 6.85 14.36
CA SER A 40 -6.24 8.03 13.51
C SER A 40 -4.89 8.11 12.80
N TYR A 41 -4.89 8.51 11.54
CA TYR A 41 -3.69 8.62 10.73
C TYR A 41 -3.34 10.09 10.45
N SER A 42 -2.08 10.36 10.11
CA SER A 42 -1.64 11.72 9.79
C SER A 42 -1.66 12.01 8.30
N ARG A 43 -1.58 10.97 7.46
CA ARG A 43 -1.57 11.11 6.00
C ARG A 43 -2.04 9.83 5.30
N LEU A 44 -2.66 10.02 4.15
CA LEU A 44 -2.89 8.99 3.15
C LEU A 44 -1.90 9.18 2.00
N MET A 45 -1.22 8.12 1.61
CA MET A 45 -0.25 8.15 0.52
C MET A 45 -0.70 7.22 -0.60
N ARG A 46 -0.74 7.72 -1.83
CA ARG A 46 -1.00 6.88 -3.00
C ARG A 46 0.18 5.95 -3.24
N ILE A 47 -0.12 4.67 -3.48
CA ILE A 47 0.84 3.60 -3.74
C ILE A 47 0.42 2.81 -4.97
N HIS A 48 1.37 2.06 -5.53
CA HIS A 48 1.11 1.07 -6.56
C HIS A 48 1.65 -0.28 -6.09
N LEU A 49 0.79 -1.29 -6.02
CA LEU A 49 1.15 -2.62 -5.53
C LEU A 49 1.55 -3.52 -6.72
N PHE A 50 2.85 -3.81 -6.82
CA PHE A 50 3.35 -4.83 -7.74
C PHE A 50 3.34 -6.19 -7.05
N MET A 51 2.58 -7.14 -7.60
CA MET A 51 2.58 -8.53 -7.13
C MET A 51 3.20 -9.40 -8.22
N ASN A 52 4.32 -10.06 -7.92
CA ASN A 52 4.88 -11.07 -8.82
C ASN A 52 4.02 -12.33 -8.73
N LYS A 53 3.59 -12.86 -9.89
CA LYS A 53 2.71 -14.03 -9.98
C LYS A 53 3.48 -15.36 -10.09
N GLU A 54 4.80 -15.33 -9.96
CA GLU A 54 5.65 -16.52 -10.08
C GLU A 54 5.95 -17.04 -8.66
N ASN A 55 5.26 -18.14 -8.30
CA ASN A 55 5.49 -19.08 -7.20
C ASN A 55 5.92 -18.50 -5.82
N ASP A 56 5.16 -18.84 -4.77
CA ASP A 56 5.42 -18.52 -3.36
C ASP A 56 6.71 -19.17 -2.78
N GLU A 57 7.78 -19.30 -3.56
CA GLU A 57 9.10 -19.72 -3.15
C GLU A 57 10.10 -18.55 -3.23
N MET A 58 10.44 -18.03 -2.06
CA MET A 58 11.56 -17.12 -1.75
C MET A 58 11.65 -15.80 -2.52
N ILE A 59 10.95 -14.76 -2.03
CA ILE A 59 11.33 -13.35 -2.25
C ILE A 59 11.88 -12.76 -0.95
N ILE A 60 13.01 -13.29 -0.47
CA ILE A 60 13.91 -12.60 0.48
C ILE A 60 15.33 -12.55 -0.11
N SER A 61 15.43 -12.22 -1.38
CA SER A 61 16.73 -11.90 -2.02
C SER A 61 16.66 -10.70 -2.96
N ASN A 62 15.46 -10.33 -3.42
CA ASN A 62 15.26 -9.24 -4.39
C ASN A 62 14.21 -8.22 -3.92
N TYR A 63 14.28 -7.77 -2.67
CA TYR A 63 13.58 -6.52 -2.26
C TYR A 63 14.23 -5.28 -2.93
N ASN A 64 14.33 -5.28 -4.26
CA ASN A 64 14.63 -4.13 -5.11
C ASN A 64 13.32 -3.39 -5.48
N CYS A 65 12.28 -3.48 -4.65
CA CYS A 65 11.02 -2.78 -4.87
C CYS A 65 11.26 -1.28 -4.74
N ALA A 66 10.94 -0.50 -5.79
CA ALA A 66 10.85 0.97 -5.94
C ALA A 66 11.88 1.87 -5.21
N VAL A 67 12.11 1.67 -3.91
CA VAL A 67 13.14 2.27 -3.05
C VAL A 67 14.51 2.26 -3.72
N GLN A 68 14.94 1.14 -4.33
CA GLN A 68 16.27 1.06 -4.96
C GLN A 68 16.39 1.89 -6.24
N LYS A 69 15.30 2.00 -7.02
CA LYS A 69 15.26 2.88 -8.21
C LYS A 69 15.20 4.36 -7.83
N CYS A 70 14.51 4.70 -6.74
CA CYS A 70 14.50 6.06 -6.20
C CYS A 70 15.87 6.47 -5.61
N LEU A 71 16.59 5.56 -4.94
CA LEU A 71 17.94 5.80 -4.42
C LEU A 71 18.96 6.08 -5.55
N GLN A 72 18.83 5.39 -6.67
CA GLN A 72 19.70 5.59 -7.84
C GLN A 72 19.40 6.90 -8.60
N ALA A 73 18.24 7.52 -8.37
CA ALA A 73 17.86 8.80 -8.98
C ALA A 73 18.20 10.02 -8.10
N MET A 74 18.84 9.81 -6.95
CA MET A 74 19.28 10.86 -6.02
C MET A 74 20.81 11.07 -6.03
N ASN A 75 21.53 10.44 -6.97
CA ASN A 75 22.95 10.67 -7.25
C ASN A 75 23.14 11.16 -8.69
#